data_AF-V6AT93-F1
#
_entry.id   AF-V6AT93-F1
#
_cell.length_a   1.000
_cell.length_b   1.000
_cell.length_c   1.000
_cell.angle_alpha   90.00
_cell.angle_beta   90.00
_cell.angle_gamma   90.00
#
_symmetry.space_group_name_H-M   'P 1'
#
loop_
_entity.id
_entity.type
_entity.pdbx_description
1 polymer ?
#
loop_
_entity_poly.entity_id
_entity_poly.type
_entity_poly.pdbx_seq_one_letter_code
_entity_poly.pdbx_strand_id
1 'polypeptide(L)'
;MMDPIFIIGIVFLVLGAGFGGYVVLHKQMVMVPLEEQEKAELELMTCDEIKLKHEQGQYWSFTNWKIADAKVKSCAGITVPTGGGH
;
A
#
# COMPACT_ATOMS: atom_id res chain seq x y z
N MET A 1 22.86 45.07 4.85
CA MET A 1 23.46 43.74 5.08
C MET A 1 22.32 42.83 5.55
N MET A 2 21.99 41.77 4.81
CA MET A 2 20.82 40.93 5.12
C MET A 2 21.12 40.08 6.37
N ASP A 3 20.22 40.08 7.35
CA ASP A 3 20.43 39.40 8.64
C ASP A 3 20.53 37.88 8.44
N PRO A 4 21.57 37.20 8.99
CA PRO A 4 21.75 35.76 8.86
C PRO A 4 20.52 34.93 9.26
N ILE A 5 19.73 35.41 10.24
CA ILE A 5 18.50 34.73 10.69
C ILE A 5 17.44 34.74 9.59
N PHE A 6 17.35 35.83 8.83
CA PHE A 6 16.40 35.96 7.72
C PHE A 6 16.74 35.01 6.56
N ILE A 7 18.02 34.82 6.27
CA ILE A 7 18.50 33.88 5.25
C ILE A 7 18.14 32.44 5.63
N ILE A 8 18.33 32.06 6.89
CA ILE A 8 17.98 30.72 7.39
C ILE A 8 16.48 30.46 7.25
N GLY A 9 15.64 31.44 7.61
CA GLY A 9 14.19 31.33 7.47
C GLY A 9 13.73 31.07 6.03
N ILE A 10 14.33 31.76 5.05
CA ILE A 10 14.02 31.55 3.63
C ILE A 10 14.41 30.14 3.17
N VAL A 11 15.58 29.64 3.60
CA VAL A 11 16.03 28.28 3.24
C VAL A 11 15.07 27.22 3.75
N PHE A 12 14.63 27.31 5.01
CA PHE A 12 13.64 26.37 5.55
C PHE A 12 12.29 26.47 4.85
N LEU A 13 11.87 27.66 4.44
CA LEU A 13 10.61 27.87 3.72
C LEU A 13 10.68 27.24 2.31
N VAL A 14 11.79 27.40 1.60
CA VAL A 14 12.00 26.79 0.28
C VAL A 14 12.08 25.27 0.38
N LEU A 15 12.84 24.74 1.35
CA LEU A 15 12.92 23.30 1.57
C LEU A 15 11.56 22.72 1.97
N GLY A 16 10.86 23.34 2.93
CA GLY A 16 9.53 22.89 3.36
C GLY A 16 8.51 22.85 2.22
N ALA A 17 8.50 23.89 1.36
CA ALA A 17 7.64 23.93 0.18
C ALA A 17 8.02 22.85 -0.84
N GLY A 18 9.32 22.65 -1.09
CA GLY A 18 9.82 21.62 -2.01
C GLY A 18 9.51 20.20 -1.56
N PHE A 19 9.76 19.89 -0.28
CA PHE A 19 9.42 18.59 0.32
C PHE A 19 7.91 18.36 0.34
N GLY A 20 7.11 19.37 0.67
CA GLY A 20 5.66 19.27 0.62
C GLY A 20 5.13 18.92 -0.77
N GLY A 21 5.61 19.62 -1.80
CA GLY A 21 5.26 19.33 -3.20
C GLY A 21 5.69 17.93 -3.64
N TYR A 22 6.92 17.53 -3.29
CA TYR A 22 7.44 16.19 -3.60
C TYR A 22 6.59 15.08 -2.99
N VAL A 23 6.21 15.20 -1.71
CA VAL A 23 5.39 14.18 -1.02
C VAL A 23 4.02 14.01 -1.69
N VAL A 24 3.37 15.12 -2.06
CA VAL A 24 2.08 15.08 -2.76
C VAL A 24 2.23 14.41 -4.13
N LEU A 25 3.25 14.81 -4.90
CA LEU A 25 3.49 14.27 -6.23
C LEU A 25 3.87 12.78 -6.18
N HIS A 26 4.73 12.38 -5.24
CA HIS A 26 5.11 10.98 -5.03
C HIS A 26 3.89 10.12 -4.64
N LYS A 27 3.01 10.64 -3.77
CA LYS A 27 1.77 9.94 -3.42
C LYS A 27 0.91 9.68 -4.65
N GLN A 28 0.71 10.69 -5.50
CA GLN A 28 -0.13 10.56 -6.69
C GLN A 28 0.50 9.69 -7.80
N MET A 29 1.80 9.83 -8.03
CA MET A 29 2.49 9.19 -9.15
C MET A 29 2.97 7.77 -8.84
N VAL A 30 3.18 7.43 -7.57
CA VAL A 30 3.79 6.15 -7.16
C VAL A 30 2.83 5.36 -6.29
N MET A 31 2.37 5.93 -5.17
CA MET A 31 1.58 5.16 -4.19
C MET A 31 0.20 4.78 -4.71
N VAL A 32 -0.52 5.72 -5.33
CA VAL A 32 -1.86 5.46 -5.91
C VAL A 32 -1.83 4.35 -6.98
N PRO A 33 -0.96 4.40 -8.00
CA PRO A 33 -0.93 3.33 -9.01
C PRO A 33 -0.47 1.99 -8.42
N LEU A 34 0.43 1.96 -7.43
CA LEU A 34 0.79 0.72 -6.74
C LEU A 34 -0.38 0.13 -5.94
N GLU A 35 -1.18 0.98 -5.29
CA GLU A 35 -2.39 0.56 -4.59
C GLU A 35 -3.41 -0.05 -5.57
N GLU A 36 -3.64 0.59 -6.72
CA GLU A 36 -4.55 0.08 -7.75
C GLU A 36 -4.06 -1.21 -8.40
N GLN A 37 -2.76 -1.32 -8.69
CA GLN A 37 -2.15 -2.55 -9.20
C GLN A 37 -2.29 -3.70 -8.21
N GLU A 38 -1.93 -3.47 -6.95
CA GLU A 38 -2.06 -4.51 -5.93
C GLU A 38 -3.54 -4.93 -5.73
N LYS A 39 -4.47 -3.99 -5.81
CA LYS A 39 -5.90 -4.32 -5.75
C LYS A 39 -6.30 -5.26 -6.89
N ALA A 40 -5.89 -4.96 -8.12
CA ALA A 40 -6.17 -5.82 -9.27
C ALA A 40 -5.52 -7.21 -9.13
N GLU A 41 -4.29 -7.27 -8.62
CA GLU A 41 -3.62 -8.54 -8.33
C GLU A 41 -4.35 -9.35 -7.25
N LEU A 42 -4.79 -8.71 -6.16
CA LEU A 42 -5.56 -9.35 -5.10
C LEU A 42 -6.89 -9.89 -5.63
N GLU A 43 -7.50 -9.23 -6.61
CA GLU A 43 -8.72 -9.70 -7.28
C GLU A 43 -8.50 -10.98 -8.09
N LEU A 44 -7.32 -11.15 -8.70
CA LEU A 44 -6.95 -12.30 -9.53
C LEU A 44 -6.27 -13.44 -8.76
N MET A 45 -5.72 -13.18 -7.58
CA MET A 45 -5.05 -14.18 -6.75
C MET A 45 -5.99 -15.29 -6.29
N THR A 46 -5.46 -16.51 -6.26
CA THR A 46 -6.14 -17.69 -5.71
C THR A 46 -6.15 -17.67 -4.18
N CYS A 47 -7.01 -18.49 -3.57
CA CYS A 47 -7.16 -18.54 -2.12
C CYS A 47 -5.89 -18.92 -1.35
N ASP A 48 -5.01 -19.75 -1.92
CA ASP A 48 -3.76 -20.14 -1.26
C ASP A 48 -2.71 -19.04 -1.35
N GLU A 49 -2.61 -18.37 -2.49
CA GLU A 49 -1.72 -17.22 -2.69
C GLU A 49 -2.11 -16.05 -1.79
N ILE A 50 -3.41 -15.78 -1.65
CA ILE A 50 -3.88 -14.67 -0.83
C ILE A 50 -3.69 -14.94 0.67
N LYS A 51 -3.79 -16.20 1.11
CA LYS A 51 -3.43 -16.60 2.49
C LYS A 51 -1.95 -16.38 2.75
N LEU A 52 -1.09 -16.86 1.84
CA LEU A 52 0.36 -16.67 1.96
C LEU A 52 0.74 -15.18 2.00
N LYS A 53 0.13 -14.35 1.14
CA LYS A 53 0.33 -12.90 1.16
C LYS A 53 -0.19 -12.26 2.46
N HIS A 54 -1.30 -12.76 3.00
CA HIS A 54 -1.86 -12.25 4.26
C HIS A 54 -0.99 -12.58 5.47
N GLU A 55 -0.34 -13.74 5.48
CA GLU A 55 0.66 -14.09 6.50
C GLU A 55 1.89 -13.17 6.46
N GLN A 56 2.28 -12.70 5.27
CA GLN A 56 3.38 -11.74 5.11
C GLN A 56 3.02 -10.33 5.60
N GLY A 57 1.73 -9.96 5.60
CA GLY A 57 1.22 -8.72 6.19
C GLY A 57 1.62 -7.42 5.49
N GLN A 58 2.24 -7.48 4.31
CA GLN A 58 2.68 -6.30 3.56
C GLN A 58 1.64 -5.90 2.52
N TYR A 59 1.13 -4.66 2.64
CA TYR A 59 0.13 -4.07 1.75
C TYR A 59 0.46 -2.60 1.48
N TRP A 60 0.18 -2.13 0.27
CA TRP A 60 0.37 -0.73 -0.10
C TRP A 60 -0.70 0.19 0.51
N SER A 61 -1.86 -0.35 0.89
CA SER A 61 -2.91 0.40 1.57
C SER A 61 -3.76 -0.43 2.53
N PHE A 62 -4.41 0.25 3.47
CA PHE A 62 -5.38 -0.36 4.38
C PHE A 62 -6.62 -0.88 3.64
N THR A 63 -6.98 -0.26 2.51
CA THR A 63 -8.08 -0.73 1.66
C THR A 63 -7.75 -2.09 1.04
N ASN A 64 -6.53 -2.25 0.53
CA ASN A 64 -6.05 -3.51 -0.04
C ASN A 64 -5.98 -4.62 1.02
N TRP A 65 -5.50 -4.29 2.22
CA TRP A 65 -5.53 -5.21 3.36
C TRP A 65 -6.96 -5.70 3.66
N LYS A 66 -7.95 -4.79 3.71
CA LYS A 66 -9.36 -5.18 3.94
C LYS A 66 -9.92 -6.09 2.86
N ILE A 67 -9.58 -5.83 1.59
CA ILE A 67 -10.02 -6.67 0.46
C ILE A 67 -9.40 -8.06 0.58
N ALA A 68 -8.10 -8.14 0.88
CA ALA A 68 -7.40 -9.40 1.10
C ALA A 68 -7.98 -10.17 2.30
N ASP A 69 -8.20 -9.52 3.45
CA ASP A 69 -8.82 -10.13 4.64
C ASP A 69 -10.23 -10.66 4.35
N ALA A 70 -11.05 -9.89 3.64
CA ALA A 70 -12.38 -10.34 3.22
C ALA A 70 -12.30 -11.58 2.31
N LYS A 71 -11.34 -11.60 1.38
CA LYS A 71 -11.09 -12.75 0.51
C LYS A 71 -10.60 -13.98 1.29
N VAL A 72 -9.62 -13.83 2.18
CA VAL A 72 -9.14 -14.92 3.07
C VAL A 72 -10.31 -15.50 3.86
N LYS A 73 -11.18 -14.65 4.42
CA LYS A 73 -12.38 -15.08 5.14
C LYS A 73 -13.40 -15.78 4.26
N SER A 74 -13.60 -15.33 3.01
CA SER A 74 -14.45 -16.06 2.05
C SER A 74 -13.85 -17.41 1.63
N CYS A 75 -12.52 -17.51 1.57
CA CYS A 75 -11.81 -18.75 1.27
C CYS A 75 -11.90 -19.76 2.42
N ALA A 76 -12.08 -19.31 3.67
CA ALA A 76 -12.32 -20.21 4.81
C ALA A 76 -13.66 -20.97 4.73
N GLY A 77 -14.59 -20.53 3.86
CA GLY A 77 -15.83 -21.26 3.55
C GLY A 77 -15.70 -22.29 2.43
N ILE A 78 -14.59 -22.29 1.69
CA ILE A 78 -14.28 -23.31 0.68
C ILE A 78 -13.32 -24.30 1.34
N THR A 79 -13.89 -25.19 2.14
CA THR A 79 -13.25 -26.48 2.39
C THR A 79 -13.06 -27.12 1.02
N VAL A 80 -11.82 -27.14 0.52
CA VAL A 80 -11.44 -28.12 -0.50
C VAL A 80 -11.90 -29.46 0.06
N PRO A 81 -12.75 -30.24 -0.64
CA PRO A 81 -12.95 -31.61 -0.24
C PRO A 81 -11.58 -32.27 -0.38
N THR A 82 -10.89 -32.50 0.74
CA THR A 82 -9.85 -33.51 0.83
C THR A 82 -10.53 -34.87 0.68
N GLY A 83 -11.01 -35.14 -0.52
CA GLY A 83 -11.37 -36.46 -1.00
C GLY A 83 -10.13 -37.06 -1.64
N GLY A 84 -9.71 -38.21 -1.14
CA GLY A 84 -8.64 -38.99 -1.75
C GLY A 84 -7.87 -39.76 -0.70
N GLY A 85 -8.51 -40.83 -0.20
CA GLY A 85 -7.84 -41.78 0.67
C GLY A 85 -6.66 -42.46 -0.01
N HIS A 86 -5.68 -42.82 0.80
CA HIS A 86 -5.07 -44.15 0.87
C HIS A 86 -4.37 -44.28 2.22
#